data_AF-A0A1Y3N438-F1
#
_entry.id   AF-A0A1Y3N438-F1
#
_cell.length_a   1.000
_cell.length_b   1.000
_cell.length_c   1.000
_cell.angle_alpha   90.00
_cell.angle_beta   90.00
_cell.angle_gamma   90.00
#
_symmetry.space_group_name_H-M   'P 1'
#
loop_
_entity.id
_entity.type
_entity.pdbx_description
1 polymer ?
#
loop_
_entity_poly.entity_id
_entity_poly.type
_entity_poly.pdbx_seq_one_letter_code
_entity_poly.pdbx_strand_id
1 'polypeptide(L)'
;MCSVLVQDPYSYIICAWLLCNLFWCGFLAIIQTYQIARAYTTNESANYYKYDYLTRKEDVHLQYYRRRYYNPFDFGVIKNTIYFWFRSGYNKYLYNILN
;
A
#
# COMPACT_ATOMS: atom_id res chain seq x y z
N MET A 1 -22.22 40.23 -5.74
CA MET A 1 -22.06 38.77 -5.70
C MET A 1 -21.68 38.31 -4.30
N CYS A 2 -22.65 38.30 -3.39
CA CYS A 2 -22.49 37.83 -1.99
C CYS A 2 -23.71 37.04 -1.51
N SER A 3 -24.59 36.57 -2.41
CA SER A 3 -25.71 35.70 -2.03
C SER A 3 -25.27 34.25 -1.80
N VAL A 4 -24.16 33.85 -2.44
CA VAL A 4 -23.63 32.48 -2.40
C VAL A 4 -23.22 32.07 -0.98
N LEU A 5 -22.67 32.99 -0.17
CA LEU A 5 -22.33 32.77 1.26
C LEU A 5 -23.50 32.97 2.23
N VAL A 6 -24.58 33.65 1.80
CA VAL A 6 -25.82 33.77 2.60
C VAL A 6 -26.66 32.49 2.47
N GLN A 7 -26.52 31.79 1.35
CA GLN A 7 -27.29 30.60 0.99
C GLN A 7 -26.72 29.31 1.60
N ASP A 8 -26.63 29.27 2.94
CA ASP A 8 -26.27 28.12 3.78
C ASP A 8 -24.77 27.96 4.10
N PRO A 9 -24.23 28.73 5.09
CA PRO A 9 -22.83 28.60 5.55
C PRO A 9 -22.48 27.18 6.04
N TYR A 10 -23.47 26.45 6.53
CA TYR A 10 -23.32 25.06 6.98
C TYR A 10 -22.90 24.11 5.85
N SER A 11 -23.45 24.29 4.65
CA SER A 11 -23.11 23.49 3.47
C SER A 11 -21.66 23.69 3.05
N TYR A 12 -21.11 24.91 3.19
CA TYR A 12 -19.69 25.19 2.90
C TYR A 12 -18.74 24.52 3.89
N ILE A 13 -19.10 24.52 5.18
CA ILE A 13 -18.30 23.86 6.22
C ILE A 13 -18.25 22.35 5.97
N ILE A 14 -19.39 21.74 5.65
CA ILE A 14 -19.45 20.31 5.29
C ILE A 14 -18.65 20.04 4.02
N CYS A 15 -18.77 20.88 3.00
CA CYS A 15 -18.01 20.73 1.76
C CYS A 15 -16.50 20.79 2.00
N ALA A 16 -16.02 21.77 2.78
CA ALA A 16 -14.63 21.87 3.17
C ALA A 16 -14.16 20.63 3.97
N TRP A 17 -14.97 20.18 4.93
CA TRP A 17 -14.71 18.97 5.71
C TRP A 17 -14.63 17.73 4.83
N LEU A 18 -15.56 17.57 3.89
CA LEU A 18 -15.57 16.47 2.92
C LEU A 18 -14.31 16.49 2.07
N LEU A 19 -13.90 17.64 1.55
CA LEU A 19 -12.67 17.77 0.75
C LEU A 19 -11.42 17.41 1.56
N CYS A 20 -11.32 17.84 2.81
CA CYS A 20 -10.23 17.43 3.70
C CYS A 20 -10.20 15.91 3.91
N ASN A 21 -11.37 15.29 4.11
CA ASN A 21 -11.46 13.83 4.27
C ASN A 21 -11.16 13.09 2.97
N LEU A 22 -11.64 13.57 1.82
CA LEU A 22 -11.33 12.99 0.51
C LEU A 22 -9.84 13.10 0.19
N PHE A 23 -9.21 14.23 0.52
CA PHE A 23 -7.78 14.41 0.36
C PHE A 23 -7.00 13.41 1.22
N TRP A 24 -7.40 13.25 2.49
CA TRP A 24 -6.78 12.29 3.40
C TRP A 24 -6.95 10.84 2.94
N CYS A 25 -8.18 10.43 2.60
CA CYS A 25 -8.47 9.11 2.07
C CYS A 25 -7.73 8.85 0.74
N GLY A 26 -7.62 9.86 -0.13
CA GLY A 26 -6.86 9.78 -1.38
C GLY A 26 -5.37 9.54 -1.13
N PHE A 27 -4.78 10.27 -0.17
CA PHE A 27 -3.39 10.04 0.25
C PHE A 27 -3.16 8.60 0.75
N LEU A 28 -4.06 8.10 1.61
CA LEU A 28 -3.98 6.72 2.09
C LEU A 28 -4.16 5.71 0.94
N ALA A 29 -5.08 5.94 0.02
CA ALA A 29 -5.30 5.06 -1.13
C ALA A 29 -4.06 4.97 -2.03
N ILE A 30 -3.34 6.07 -2.24
CA ILE A 30 -2.08 6.08 -3.00
C ILE A 30 -1.02 5.24 -2.29
N ILE A 31 -0.84 5.42 -0.97
CA ILE A 31 0.11 4.62 -0.19
C ILE A 31 -0.23 3.13 -0.28
N GLN A 32 -1.49 2.77 -0.09
CA GLN A 32 -1.91 1.37 -0.14
C GLN A 32 -1.76 0.77 -1.55
N THR A 33 -1.99 1.56 -2.60
CA THR A 33 -1.71 1.14 -3.98
C THR A 33 -0.22 0.87 -4.19
N TYR A 34 0.66 1.69 -3.61
CA TYR A 34 2.11 1.44 -3.64
C TYR A 34 2.51 0.17 -2.87
N GLN A 35 1.89 -0.09 -1.72
CA GLN A 35 2.11 -1.31 -0.94
C GLN A 35 1.69 -2.56 -1.73
N ILE A 36 0.53 -2.51 -2.40
CA ILE A 36 0.07 -3.59 -3.30
C ILE A 36 1.07 -3.80 -4.44
N ALA A 37 1.51 -2.73 -5.09
CA ALA A 37 2.49 -2.80 -6.19
C ALA A 37 3.80 -3.45 -5.76
N ARG A 38 4.20 -3.32 -4.50
CA ARG A 38 5.42 -3.88 -3.95
C ARG A 38 5.23 -5.14 -3.11
N ALA A 39 4.01 -5.66 -3.02
CA ALA A 39 3.66 -6.89 -2.29
C ALA A 39 4.21 -6.93 -0.84
N TYR A 40 3.95 -5.89 -0.06
CA TYR A 40 4.18 -5.90 1.39
C TYR A 40 3.03 -5.17 2.12
N THR A 41 2.87 -5.44 3.40
CA THR A 41 1.82 -4.83 4.24
C THR A 41 2.33 -3.65 5.06
N THR A 42 1.43 -2.78 5.52
CA THR A 42 1.80 -1.63 6.38
C THR A 42 2.52 -2.07 7.66
N ASN A 43 2.12 -3.21 8.25
CA ASN A 43 2.80 -3.76 9.43
C ASN A 43 4.23 -4.21 9.09
N GLU A 44 4.43 -4.86 7.95
CA GLU A 44 5.76 -5.25 7.47
C GLU A 44 6.65 -4.05 7.16
N SER A 45 6.11 -2.96 6.61
CA SER A 45 6.90 -1.75 6.38
C SER A 45 7.26 -1.00 7.66
N ALA A 46 6.34 -0.96 8.63
CA ALA A 46 6.59 -0.28 9.91
C ALA A 46 7.53 -1.10 10.82
N ASN A 47 7.44 -2.43 10.76
CA ASN A 47 8.15 -3.34 11.65
C ASN A 47 9.11 -4.28 10.89
N TYR A 48 9.68 -3.81 9.78
CA TYR A 48 10.48 -4.65 8.88
C TYR A 48 11.66 -5.31 9.59
N TYR A 49 12.19 -4.64 10.61
CA TYR A 49 13.34 -5.07 11.36
C TYR A 49 13.15 -6.28 12.26
N LYS A 50 11.89 -6.57 12.64
CA LYS A 50 11.54 -7.76 13.41
C LYS A 50 11.55 -9.01 12.54
N TYR A 51 11.42 -8.84 11.22
CA TYR A 51 11.26 -9.91 10.27
C TYR A 51 12.59 -10.24 9.60
N ASP A 52 13.22 -11.34 10.00
CA ASP A 52 14.50 -11.79 9.43
C ASP A 52 14.40 -12.07 7.92
N TYR A 53 13.22 -12.46 7.42
CA TYR A 53 12.98 -12.69 6.00
C TYR A 53 12.93 -11.41 5.16
N LEU A 54 12.73 -10.23 5.78
CA LEU A 54 12.79 -8.92 5.13
C LEU A 54 14.20 -8.33 5.14
N THR A 55 15.16 -9.05 5.72
CA THR A 55 16.57 -8.72 5.71
C THR A 55 17.29 -9.63 4.73
N ARG A 56 18.26 -9.08 4.00
CA ARG A 56 19.09 -9.89 3.13
C ARG A 56 19.92 -10.88 3.95
N LYS A 57 20.03 -12.14 3.53
CA LYS A 57 20.76 -13.20 4.25
C LYS A 57 22.22 -12.83 4.56
N GLU A 58 22.86 -12.09 3.65
CA GLU A 58 24.23 -11.60 3.83
C GLU A 58 24.33 -10.52 4.92
N ASP A 59 23.25 -9.82 5.27
CA ASP A 59 23.28 -8.74 6.24
C ASP A 59 22.84 -9.18 7.64
N VAL A 60 22.46 -10.46 7.83
CA VAL A 60 21.93 -10.97 9.11
C VAL A 60 22.92 -10.80 10.25
N HIS A 61 24.22 -10.94 9.96
CA HIS A 61 25.30 -10.78 10.93
C HIS A 61 25.62 -9.30 11.24
N LEU A 62 25.12 -8.36 10.45
CA LEU A 62 25.29 -6.94 10.70
C LEU A 62 24.32 -6.45 11.78
N GLN A 63 24.76 -5.41 12.48
CA GLN A 63 23.91 -4.67 13.42
C GLN A 63 22.68 -4.09 12.70
N TYR A 64 21.57 -4.00 13.42
CA TYR A 64 20.24 -3.59 12.93
C TYR A 64 20.27 -2.44 11.90
N TYR A 65 20.98 -1.35 12.20
CA TYR A 65 20.92 -0.11 11.40
C TYR A 65 21.68 -0.22 10.07
N ARG A 66 22.50 -1.26 9.89
CA ARG A 66 23.24 -1.53 8.64
C ARG A 66 22.53 -2.55 7.74
N ARG A 67 21.46 -3.18 8.23
CA ARG A 67 20.71 -4.20 7.50
C ARG A 67 19.95 -3.54 6.35
N ARG A 68 20.08 -4.09 5.14
CA ARG A 68 19.32 -3.61 3.99
C ARG A 68 17.96 -4.29 3.92
N TYR A 69 16.94 -3.47 3.67
CA TYR A 69 15.60 -3.97 3.39
C TYR A 69 15.59 -4.78 2.10
N TYR A 70 15.00 -5.96 2.16
CA TYR A 70 14.84 -6.87 1.04
C TYR A 70 13.43 -7.45 1.08
N ASN A 71 12.66 -7.33 0.00
CA ASN A 71 11.35 -7.97 -0.07
C ASN A 71 11.41 -9.24 -0.94
N PRO A 72 11.33 -10.45 -0.37
CA PRO A 72 11.30 -11.70 -1.14
C PRO A 72 9.97 -11.90 -1.90
N PHE A 73 8.90 -11.19 -1.55
CA PHE A 73 7.58 -11.33 -2.15
C PHE A 73 7.34 -10.38 -3.32
N ASP A 74 8.33 -9.56 -3.67
CA ASP A 74 8.22 -8.60 -4.76
C ASP A 74 8.55 -9.27 -6.11
N PHE A 75 7.52 -9.62 -6.87
CA PHE A 75 7.66 -10.21 -8.22
C PHE A 75 7.61 -9.16 -9.34
N GLY A 76 7.67 -7.88 -9.00
CA GLY A 76 7.54 -6.74 -9.90
C GLY A 76 6.12 -6.15 -9.94
N VAL A 77 6.05 -4.84 -10.22
CA VAL A 77 4.83 -4.01 -10.08
C VAL A 77 3.62 -4.61 -10.79
N ILE A 78 3.76 -5.00 -12.06
CA ILE A 78 2.65 -5.54 -12.85
C ILE A 78 2.15 -6.86 -12.28
N LYS A 79 3.06 -7.79 -11.95
CA LYS A 79 2.72 -9.11 -11.44
C LYS A 79 2.07 -9.03 -10.06
N ASN A 80 2.62 -8.21 -9.16
CA ASN A 80 2.08 -8.00 -7.82
C ASN A 80 0.68 -7.37 -7.88
N THR A 81 0.50 -6.37 -8.75
CA THR A 81 -0.79 -5.67 -8.92
C THR A 81 -1.83 -6.61 -9.53
N ILE A 82 -1.49 -7.34 -10.60
CA ILE A 82 -2.40 -8.34 -11.20
C ILE A 82 -2.74 -9.42 -10.17
N TYR A 83 -1.75 -9.90 -9.41
CA TYR A 83 -1.95 -10.87 -8.35
C TYR A 83 -2.91 -10.35 -7.28
N PHE A 84 -2.91 -9.08 -6.92
CA PHE A 84 -3.85 -8.57 -5.91
C PHE A 84 -5.26 -8.39 -6.48
N TRP A 85 -5.39 -7.74 -7.64
CA TRP A 85 -6.69 -7.34 -8.19
C TRP A 85 -7.44 -8.47 -8.90
N PHE A 86 -6.74 -9.37 -9.59
CA PHE A 86 -7.35 -10.45 -10.36
C PHE A 86 -7.40 -11.77 -9.59
N ARG A 87 -6.82 -11.84 -8.39
CA ARG A 87 -6.90 -13.04 -7.54
C ARG A 87 -8.17 -13.04 -6.70
N SER A 88 -9.30 -12.93 -7.38
CA SER A 88 -10.54 -13.54 -6.91
C SER A 88 -10.45 -15.05 -7.20
N GLY A 89 -9.88 -15.81 -6.27
CA GLY A 89 -10.10 -17.27 -6.17
C GLY A 89 -9.33 -18.22 -7.11
N TYR A 90 -8.18 -17.85 -7.70
CA TYR A 90 -7.45 -18.82 -8.54
C TYR A 90 -6.60 -19.83 -7.76
N ASN A 91 -7.18 -21.03 -7.76
CA ASN A 91 -6.75 -22.33 -7.27
C ASN A 91 -5.30 -22.70 -7.63
N LYS A 92 -4.66 -23.44 -6.72
CA LYS A 92 -3.23 -23.84 -6.71
C LYS A 92 -2.78 -24.74 -7.88
N TYR A 93 -3.65 -25.01 -8.86
CA TYR A 93 -3.47 -26.05 -9.89
C TYR A 93 -2.99 -25.57 -11.26
N LEU A 94 -3.03 -24.26 -11.59
CA LEU A 94 -2.59 -23.79 -12.91
C LEU A 94 -1.07 -23.77 -13.13
N TYR A 95 -0.27 -23.95 -12.07
CA TYR A 95 1.19 -23.98 -12.18
C TYR A 95 1.74 -25.30 -12.76
N ASN A 96 0.91 -26.35 -12.86
CA ASN A 96 1.29 -27.66 -13.40
C ASN A 96 0.93 -27.84 -14.89
N ILE A 97 0.39 -26.84 -15.58
CA ILE A 97 0.02 -26.93 -17.00
C ILE A 97 1.01 -26.15 -17.90
N LEU A 98 1.92 -25.38 -17.31
CA LEU A 98 2.93 -24.57 -18.04
C LEU A 98 4.38 -25.05 -17.83
N ASN A 99 4.58 -26.26 -17.32
CA ASN A 99 5.83 -27.02 -17.33
C ASN A 99 5.54 -28.40 -17.95
#